data_AF-A0AAJ6XSD3-F1
#
_entry.id   AF-A0AAJ6XSD3-F1
#
_cell.length_a   1.000
_cell.length_b   1.000
_cell.length_c   1.000
_cell.angle_alpha   90.00
_cell.angle_beta   90.00
_cell.angle_gamma   90.00
#
_symmetry.space_group_name_H-M   'P 1'
#
loop_
_entity.id
_entity.type
_entity.pdbx_description
1 polymer ?
#
loop_
_entity_poly.entity_id
_entity_poly.type
_entity_poly.pdbx_seq_one_letter_code
_entity_poly.pdbx_strand_id
1 'polypeptide(L)'
;MALSHSSISLTTTLSSISSKTQFVISPKTNPFSLDSSCFKLYKRSSFSVRAMGSSASSSQKPDDTQGDVNYASVSDEEWKKKLTAEEFYITRQKGTERAFNGEYWNTKTPGTYHCICCNTPLFESSTKFDSGTGWPSYYQPIGNNVKSKLDLSIIFMPRQEVLCAACDAHLGHVFDDGPPPTGKRYCINSASLKLKPK
;
A
#
# COMPACT_ATOMS: atom_id res chain seq x y z
N MET A 1 56.00 40.53 -24.14
CA MET A 1 55.27 40.47 -22.87
C MET A 1 55.40 39.04 -22.34
N ALA A 2 55.98 38.89 -21.16
CA ALA A 2 56.47 37.64 -20.62
C ALA A 2 55.33 36.68 -20.21
N LEU A 3 55.56 35.39 -20.48
CA LEU A 3 54.74 34.26 -20.06
C LEU A 3 54.89 34.06 -18.54
N SER A 4 53.78 33.83 -17.83
CA SER A 4 53.81 33.21 -16.50
C SER A 4 52.68 32.20 -16.37
N HIS A 5 53.06 30.93 -16.34
CA HIS A 5 52.22 29.81 -15.94
C HIS A 5 52.28 29.71 -14.42
N SER A 6 51.14 29.63 -13.74
CA SER A 6 51.06 29.31 -12.31
C SER A 6 50.35 27.98 -12.14
N SER A 7 51.14 26.95 -11.85
CA SER A 7 50.70 25.63 -11.41
C SER A 7 50.42 25.69 -9.91
N ILE A 8 49.25 25.24 -9.46
CA ILE A 8 48.97 25.04 -8.03
C ILE A 8 48.58 23.57 -7.83
N SER A 9 49.36 22.94 -6.94
CA SER A 9 49.40 21.51 -6.67
C SER A 9 48.31 21.08 -5.69
N LEU A 10 47.74 19.91 -5.94
CA LEU A 10 46.78 19.20 -5.08
C LEU A 10 47.48 18.68 -3.82
N THR A 11 46.90 18.91 -2.65
CA THR A 11 47.31 18.25 -1.39
C THR A 11 46.14 17.45 -0.83
N THR A 12 46.22 16.13 -1.02
CA THR A 12 45.34 15.14 -0.41
C THR A 12 45.88 14.80 0.98
N THR A 13 45.12 15.06 2.03
CA THR A 13 45.44 14.61 3.39
C THR A 13 44.57 13.40 3.74
N LEU A 14 45.19 12.22 3.71
CA LEU A 14 44.64 10.98 4.27
C LEU A 14 45.01 10.91 5.75
N SER A 15 44.03 10.91 6.64
CA SER A 15 44.20 10.57 8.06
C SER A 15 43.59 9.20 8.34
N SER A 16 44.47 8.24 8.60
CA SER A 16 44.15 6.92 9.14
C SER A 16 44.20 7.01 10.66
N ILE A 17 43.15 6.62 11.38
CA ILE A 17 43.28 6.13 12.77
C ILE A 17 42.34 4.95 13.00
N SER A 18 42.99 3.86 13.39
CA SER A 18 42.53 2.56 13.89
C SER A 18 41.89 2.65 15.28
N SER A 19 40.91 1.79 15.58
CA SER A 19 40.79 0.98 16.82
C SER A 19 39.47 0.19 16.79
N LYS A 20 39.49 -1.13 16.58
CA LYS A 20 39.34 -2.16 17.63
C LYS A 20 38.21 -1.84 18.64
N THR A 21 37.19 -2.71 18.71
CA THR A 21 36.95 -3.62 19.87
C THR A 21 35.49 -4.11 19.95
N GLN A 22 35.37 -5.44 19.80
CA GLN A 22 34.47 -6.40 20.45
C GLN A 22 32.96 -6.49 20.12
N PHE A 23 32.69 -7.57 19.39
CA PHE A 23 31.59 -8.52 19.58
C PHE A 23 31.23 -8.77 21.06
N VAL A 24 29.95 -8.68 21.39
CA VAL A 24 29.34 -9.39 22.52
C VAL A 24 28.14 -10.17 22.01
N ILE A 25 28.29 -11.49 21.97
CA ILE A 25 27.22 -12.46 21.79
C ILE A 25 26.73 -12.81 23.19
N SER A 26 25.45 -12.54 23.48
CA SER A 26 24.77 -13.07 24.66
C SER A 26 23.85 -14.21 24.24
N PRO A 27 24.06 -15.44 24.71
CA PRO A 27 23.08 -16.51 24.59
C PRO A 27 22.41 -16.83 25.94
N LYS A 28 21.20 -17.40 25.84
CA LYS A 28 20.41 -18.09 26.88
C LYS A 28 19.68 -17.12 27.84
N THR A 29 18.43 -17.32 28.26
CA THR A 29 17.67 -18.55 28.56
C THR A 29 16.16 -18.25 28.57
N ASN A 30 15.33 -19.16 28.04
CA ASN A 30 13.94 -19.32 28.48
C ASN A 30 13.92 -20.03 29.84
N PRO A 31 12.98 -19.67 30.73
CA PRO A 31 12.32 -20.68 31.53
C PRO A 31 10.80 -20.61 31.35
N PHE A 32 10.25 -21.77 31.02
CA PHE A 32 8.88 -22.16 31.32
C PHE A 32 8.58 -21.90 32.81
N SER A 33 7.44 -21.27 33.09
CA SER A 33 6.69 -21.57 34.31
C SER A 33 5.21 -21.63 33.96
N LEU A 34 4.70 -22.86 34.10
CA LEU A 34 3.29 -23.16 34.28
C LEU A 34 2.77 -22.40 35.50
N ASP A 35 1.66 -21.70 35.35
CA ASP A 35 0.71 -21.59 36.45
C ASP A 35 -0.66 -22.03 35.96
N SER A 36 -1.10 -23.12 36.56
CA SER A 36 -2.38 -23.77 36.37
C SER A 36 -2.99 -23.80 37.76
N SER A 37 -3.86 -22.83 38.05
CA SER A 37 -4.84 -22.91 39.14
C SER A 37 -5.71 -21.66 39.16
N CYS A 38 -7.00 -21.82 38.91
CA CYS A 38 -7.99 -21.74 39.98
C CYS A 38 -9.39 -21.69 39.36
N PHE A 39 -10.03 -22.85 39.39
CA PHE A 39 -11.47 -23.00 39.27
C PHE A 39 -12.16 -22.09 40.30
N LYS A 40 -13.05 -21.19 39.84
CA LYS A 40 -14.16 -20.73 40.66
C LYS A 40 -15.47 -20.96 39.92
N LEU A 41 -16.13 -22.02 40.36
CA LEU A 41 -17.56 -22.25 40.21
C LEU A 41 -18.34 -21.02 40.68
N TYR A 42 -19.27 -20.54 39.87
CA TYR A 42 -20.43 -19.83 40.40
C TYR A 42 -21.71 -20.52 39.94
N LYS A 43 -22.49 -20.94 40.93
CA LYS A 43 -23.67 -21.77 40.84
C LYS A 43 -24.90 -20.85 40.83
N ARG A 44 -25.70 -20.99 39.77
CA ARG A 44 -27.17 -20.81 39.64
C ARG A 44 -27.89 -19.73 40.47
N SER A 45 -28.71 -18.94 39.76
CA SER A 45 -30.11 -18.72 40.17
C SER A 45 -31.01 -18.60 38.94
N SER A 46 -32.02 -19.46 38.90
CA SER A 46 -33.08 -19.49 37.90
C SER A 46 -34.10 -18.41 38.19
N PHE A 47 -34.39 -17.54 37.23
CA PHE A 47 -35.64 -16.78 37.18
C PHE A 47 -36.25 -16.96 35.79
N SER A 48 -37.44 -17.57 35.78
CA SER A 48 -38.29 -17.76 34.62
C SER A 48 -39.17 -16.52 34.45
N VAL A 49 -39.02 -15.82 33.34
CA VAL A 49 -40.05 -14.90 32.83
C VAL A 49 -40.28 -15.17 31.34
N ARG A 50 -41.55 -15.40 31.02
CA ARG A 50 -42.09 -15.69 29.70
C ARG A 50 -42.47 -14.35 29.08
N ALA A 51 -41.88 -13.99 27.94
CA ALA A 51 -42.33 -12.87 27.13
C ALA A 51 -42.39 -13.31 25.66
N MET A 52 -43.57 -13.19 25.07
CA MET A 52 -43.83 -13.35 23.65
C MET A 52 -43.48 -12.05 22.91
N GLY A 53 -42.96 -12.19 21.69
CA GLY A 53 -43.01 -11.15 20.67
C GLY A 53 -41.66 -10.59 20.24
N SER A 54 -41.56 -10.40 18.92
CA SER A 54 -40.57 -9.63 18.16
C SER A 54 -39.43 -10.44 17.54
N SER A 55 -39.67 -10.77 16.26
CA SER A 55 -38.71 -10.79 15.15
C SER A 55 -37.24 -10.95 15.51
N ALA A 56 -36.75 -12.18 15.45
CA ALA A 56 -35.32 -12.45 15.32
C ALA A 56 -34.86 -11.96 13.93
N SER A 57 -34.56 -10.66 13.84
CA SER A 57 -33.73 -10.12 12.77
C SER A 57 -32.36 -10.75 12.93
N SER A 58 -32.10 -11.72 12.07
CA SER A 58 -30.80 -12.35 11.85
C SER A 58 -29.74 -11.26 11.73
N SER A 59 -29.03 -11.00 12.83
CA SER A 59 -27.80 -10.22 12.84
C SER A 59 -26.73 -11.05 12.14
N GLN A 60 -26.78 -11.04 10.80
CA GLN A 60 -25.66 -11.47 9.98
C GLN A 60 -24.58 -10.40 10.13
N LYS A 61 -23.64 -10.70 11.03
CA LYS A 61 -22.31 -10.08 11.06
C LYS A 61 -21.76 -10.14 9.62
N PRO A 62 -21.21 -9.04 9.06
CA PRO A 62 -20.57 -9.13 7.75
C PRO A 62 -19.44 -10.16 7.86
N ASP A 63 -19.62 -11.18 7.05
CA ASP A 63 -18.75 -12.34 6.91
C ASP A 63 -17.42 -11.86 6.28
N ASP A 64 -16.40 -11.70 7.12
CA ASP A 64 -15.01 -11.54 6.71
C ASP A 64 -14.47 -12.92 6.29
N THR A 65 -15.13 -13.53 5.31
CA THR A 65 -14.59 -14.68 4.60
C THR A 65 -13.76 -14.13 3.45
N GLN A 66 -12.48 -13.89 3.74
CA GLN A 66 -11.42 -13.89 2.73
C GLN A 66 -11.34 -15.31 2.14
N GLY A 67 -12.30 -15.61 1.26
CA GLY A 67 -12.16 -16.71 0.33
C GLY A 67 -10.96 -16.40 -0.55
N ASP A 68 -10.07 -17.38 -0.71
CA ASP A 68 -8.93 -17.35 -1.63
C ASP A 68 -9.45 -17.26 -3.07
N VAL A 69 -9.91 -16.07 -3.47
CA VAL A 69 -10.34 -15.82 -4.84
C VAL A 69 -9.08 -15.63 -5.66
N ASN A 70 -8.72 -16.65 -6.42
CA ASN A 70 -7.64 -16.55 -7.37
C ASN A 70 -8.03 -15.62 -8.53
N TYR A 71 -7.68 -14.34 -8.41
CA TYR A 71 -7.95 -13.34 -9.46
C TYR A 71 -7.24 -13.63 -10.79
N ALA A 72 -6.22 -14.50 -10.80
CA ALA A 72 -5.50 -14.88 -12.02
C ALA A 72 -6.35 -15.74 -12.97
N SER A 73 -7.41 -16.41 -12.50
CA SER A 73 -8.31 -17.20 -13.35
C SER A 73 -9.48 -16.41 -13.92
N VAL A 74 -9.65 -15.14 -13.53
CA VAL A 74 -10.78 -14.30 -13.99
C VAL A 74 -10.48 -13.79 -15.39
N SER A 75 -11.39 -14.04 -16.33
CA SER A 75 -11.21 -13.66 -17.75
C SER A 75 -11.43 -12.16 -17.97
N ASP A 76 -10.93 -11.64 -19.08
CA ASP A 76 -11.13 -10.23 -19.43
C ASP A 76 -12.60 -9.91 -19.72
N GLU A 77 -13.37 -10.86 -20.24
CA GLU A 77 -14.83 -10.72 -20.42
C GLU A 77 -15.56 -10.59 -19.09
N GLU A 78 -15.12 -11.29 -18.05
CA GLU A 78 -15.68 -11.17 -16.71
C GLU A 78 -15.35 -9.82 -16.08
N TRP A 79 -14.12 -9.32 -16.27
CA TRP A 79 -13.73 -7.98 -15.82
C TRP A 79 -14.51 -6.88 -16.55
N LYS A 80 -14.71 -6.99 -17.87
CA LYS A 80 -15.52 -6.05 -18.65
C LYS A 80 -16.98 -5.96 -18.20
N LYS A 81 -17.52 -7.01 -17.57
CA LYS A 81 -18.87 -6.99 -16.99
C LYS A 81 -18.92 -6.32 -15.61
N LYS A 82 -17.81 -6.31 -14.88
CA LYS A 82 -17.71 -5.77 -13.51
C LYS A 82 -17.26 -4.32 -13.48
N LEU A 83 -16.46 -3.91 -14.46
CA LEU A 83 -15.82 -2.60 -14.54
C LEU A 83 -16.44 -1.74 -15.63
N THR A 84 -16.36 -0.43 -15.47
CA THR A 84 -16.64 0.51 -16.57
C THR A 84 -15.57 0.37 -17.66
N ALA A 85 -15.84 0.92 -18.85
CA ALA A 85 -14.90 0.88 -19.97
C ALA A 85 -13.56 1.56 -19.63
N GLU A 86 -13.59 2.68 -18.91
CA GLU A 86 -12.39 3.41 -18.47
C GLU A 86 -11.61 2.64 -17.40
N GLU A 87 -12.29 2.13 -16.38
CA GLU A 87 -11.67 1.30 -15.33
C GLU A 87 -11.00 0.06 -15.94
N PHE A 88 -11.67 -0.63 -16.87
CA PHE A 88 -11.10 -1.78 -17.56
C PHE A 88 -9.88 -1.41 -18.42
N TYR A 89 -9.98 -0.33 -19.19
CA TYR A 89 -8.87 0.17 -20.01
C TYR A 89 -7.62 0.48 -19.15
N ILE A 90 -7.81 1.16 -18.02
CA ILE A 90 -6.70 1.53 -17.14
C ILE A 90 -6.16 0.30 -16.41
N THR A 91 -7.02 -0.46 -15.72
CA THR A 91 -6.58 -1.53 -14.82
C THR A 91 -6.12 -2.79 -15.53
N ARG A 92 -6.65 -3.11 -16.73
CA ARG A 92 -6.33 -4.35 -17.46
C ARG A 92 -5.50 -4.12 -18.72
N GLN A 93 -5.72 -2.99 -19.41
CA GLN A 93 -4.95 -2.64 -20.61
C GLN A 93 -3.80 -1.66 -20.35
N LYS A 94 -3.50 -1.36 -19.07
CA LYS A 94 -2.43 -0.45 -18.64
C LYS A 94 -2.56 0.96 -19.22
N GLY A 95 -3.81 1.39 -19.43
CA GLY A 95 -4.12 2.76 -19.81
C GLY A 95 -3.77 3.76 -18.72
N THR A 96 -3.89 5.05 -19.04
CA THR A 96 -3.70 6.14 -18.09
C THR A 96 -4.82 7.17 -18.29
N GLU A 97 -5.48 7.57 -17.20
CA GLU A 97 -6.52 8.60 -17.25
C GLU A 97 -5.90 9.96 -17.60
N ARG A 98 -6.71 10.88 -18.14
CA ARG A 98 -6.22 12.24 -18.45
C ARG A 98 -5.93 13.01 -17.15
N ALA A 99 -4.79 13.68 -17.11
CA ALA A 99 -4.41 14.55 -16.00
C ALA A 99 -5.54 15.55 -15.65
N PHE A 100 -5.74 15.80 -14.36
CA PHE A 100 -6.73 16.74 -13.80
C PHE A 100 -8.20 16.40 -14.09
N ASN A 101 -8.50 15.19 -14.57
CA ASN A 101 -9.87 14.76 -14.85
C ASN A 101 -10.36 13.64 -13.92
N GLY A 102 -9.46 12.85 -13.30
CA GLY A 102 -9.85 11.73 -12.44
C GLY A 102 -10.54 12.15 -11.14
N GLU A 103 -11.46 11.33 -10.63
CA GLU A 103 -12.26 11.66 -9.43
C GLU A 103 -11.41 12.06 -8.20
N TYR A 104 -10.22 11.48 -8.04
CA TYR A 104 -9.43 11.57 -6.81
C TYR A 104 -8.21 12.48 -6.90
N TRP A 105 -7.95 13.16 -8.02
CA TRP A 105 -6.74 13.99 -8.15
C TRP A 105 -6.71 15.11 -7.09
N ASN A 106 -7.80 15.87 -6.93
CA ASN A 106 -7.91 16.97 -5.95
C ASN A 106 -8.61 16.59 -4.64
N THR A 107 -9.09 15.35 -4.52
CA THR A 107 -9.84 14.90 -3.33
C THR A 107 -8.94 14.90 -2.08
N LYS A 108 -9.48 15.41 -0.97
CA LYS A 108 -8.83 15.45 0.37
C LYS A 108 -9.65 14.74 1.45
N THR A 109 -10.68 14.01 1.05
CA THR A 109 -11.59 13.30 1.94
C THR A 109 -10.84 12.22 2.74
N PRO A 110 -10.94 12.22 4.09
CA PRO A 110 -10.34 11.19 4.91
C PRO A 110 -10.92 9.80 4.62
N GLY A 111 -10.07 8.79 4.46
CA GLY A 111 -10.49 7.43 4.18
C GLY A 111 -9.38 6.54 3.64
N THR A 112 -9.78 5.36 3.16
CA THR A 112 -8.88 4.40 2.53
C THR A 112 -9.24 4.24 1.06
N TYR A 113 -8.23 4.26 0.19
CA TYR A 113 -8.37 3.99 -1.23
C TYR A 113 -8.15 2.50 -1.48
N HIS A 114 -9.20 1.82 -1.92
CA HIS A 114 -9.19 0.41 -2.25
C HIS A 114 -9.01 0.20 -3.75
N CYS A 115 -8.48 -0.96 -4.14
CA CYS A 115 -8.47 -1.38 -5.55
C CYS A 115 -9.90 -1.50 -6.08
N ILE A 116 -10.19 -0.88 -7.22
CA ILE A 116 -11.52 -0.96 -7.85
C ILE A 116 -11.88 -2.41 -8.25
N CYS A 117 -10.89 -3.24 -8.57
CA CYS A 117 -11.08 -4.62 -9.05
C CYS A 117 -11.36 -5.61 -7.92
N CYS A 118 -10.52 -5.62 -6.87
CA CYS A 118 -10.54 -6.64 -5.81
C CYS A 118 -10.87 -6.11 -4.42
N ASN A 119 -11.11 -4.80 -4.27
CA ASN A 119 -11.35 -4.14 -2.98
C ASN A 119 -10.22 -4.26 -1.94
N THR A 120 -9.01 -4.68 -2.33
CA THR A 120 -7.84 -4.67 -1.43
C THR A 120 -7.50 -3.22 -1.03
N PRO A 121 -7.24 -2.90 0.25
CA PRO A 121 -6.81 -1.56 0.66
C PRO A 121 -5.40 -1.26 0.13
N LEU A 122 -5.25 -0.16 -0.62
CA LEU A 122 -3.99 0.18 -1.30
C LEU A 122 -3.30 1.38 -0.68
N PHE A 123 -4.03 2.45 -0.38
CA PHE A 123 -3.46 3.71 0.11
C PHE A 123 -4.36 4.36 1.15
N GLU A 124 -3.78 5.04 2.14
CA GLU A 124 -4.53 5.88 3.08
C GLU A 124 -4.53 7.34 2.62
N SER A 125 -5.61 8.07 2.90
CA SER A 125 -5.68 9.51 2.67
C SER A 125 -4.60 10.30 3.41
N SER A 126 -4.09 9.79 4.54
CA SER A 126 -2.98 10.34 5.32
C SER A 126 -1.66 10.38 4.55
N THR A 127 -1.50 9.47 3.58
CA THR A 127 -0.31 9.37 2.74
C THR A 127 -0.43 10.13 1.42
N LYS A 128 -1.64 10.63 1.11
CA LYS A 128 -1.93 11.41 -0.09
C LYS A 128 -1.36 12.81 0.05
N PHE A 129 -0.73 13.32 -1.00
CA PHE A 129 -0.21 14.69 -1.05
C PHE A 129 -0.51 15.34 -2.40
N ASP A 130 -0.40 16.67 -2.44
CA ASP A 130 -0.53 17.44 -3.67
C ASP A 130 0.81 17.48 -4.40
N SER A 131 0.88 16.80 -5.53
CA SER A 131 2.07 16.72 -6.38
C SER A 131 2.05 17.71 -7.54
N GLY A 132 0.90 18.36 -7.80
CA GLY A 132 0.70 19.17 -9.01
C GLY A 132 0.67 18.39 -10.33
N THR A 133 0.70 17.05 -10.32
CA THR A 133 0.77 16.25 -11.56
C THR A 133 -0.59 16.05 -12.23
N GLY A 134 -1.68 16.23 -11.50
CA GLY A 134 -3.04 15.98 -11.99
C GLY A 134 -3.55 14.55 -11.77
N TRP A 135 -2.81 13.72 -11.03
CA TRP A 135 -3.24 12.39 -10.58
C TRP A 135 -3.06 12.25 -9.05
N PRO A 136 -3.90 11.45 -8.37
CA PRO A 136 -3.71 11.21 -6.93
C PRO A 136 -2.33 10.62 -6.67
N SER A 137 -1.58 11.29 -5.80
CA SER A 137 -0.20 10.96 -5.47
C SER A 137 -0.08 10.61 -3.98
N TYR A 138 0.60 9.51 -3.70
CA TYR A 138 0.83 8.99 -2.34
C TYR A 138 2.31 8.78 -2.11
N TYR A 139 2.81 8.98 -0.89
CA TYR A 139 4.22 8.70 -0.60
C TYR A 139 4.50 7.26 -0.18
N GLN A 140 3.45 6.50 0.22
CA GLN A 140 3.59 5.13 0.70
C GLN A 140 2.27 4.33 0.53
N PRO A 141 2.32 3.04 0.15
CA PRO A 141 1.16 2.14 0.15
C PRO A 141 0.90 1.51 1.52
N ILE A 142 -0.28 0.90 1.68
CA ILE A 142 -0.62 0.10 2.86
C ILE A 142 0.05 -1.28 2.75
N GLY A 143 1.01 -1.54 3.64
CA GLY A 143 1.69 -2.83 3.73
C GLY A 143 2.31 -3.28 2.41
N ASN A 144 2.11 -4.55 2.05
CA ASN A 144 2.63 -5.18 0.83
C ASN A 144 1.54 -5.37 -0.25
N ASN A 145 0.46 -4.59 -0.19
CA ASN A 145 -0.70 -4.74 -1.08
C ASN A 145 -0.44 -4.19 -2.50
N VAL A 146 0.69 -3.53 -2.67
CA VAL A 146 1.14 -2.92 -3.91
C VAL A 146 2.50 -3.52 -4.26
N LYS A 147 2.64 -3.97 -5.52
CA LYS A 147 3.92 -4.43 -6.06
C LYS A 147 4.38 -3.54 -7.19
N SER A 148 5.68 -3.50 -7.40
CA SER A 148 6.29 -2.70 -8.44
C SER A 148 6.96 -3.61 -9.47
N LYS A 149 6.84 -3.27 -10.76
CA LYS A 149 7.40 -4.04 -11.87
C LYS A 149 8.08 -3.08 -12.85
N LEU A 150 9.20 -3.52 -13.42
CA LEU A 150 9.87 -2.75 -14.47
C LEU A 150 8.98 -2.66 -15.72
N ASP A 151 8.74 -1.44 -16.18
CA ASP A 151 7.99 -1.10 -17.38
C ASP A 151 8.92 -0.52 -18.44
N LEU A 152 9.04 -1.23 -19.57
CA LEU A 152 9.87 -0.89 -20.72
C LEU A 152 9.02 -0.52 -21.95
N SER A 153 7.75 -0.17 -21.76
CA SER A 153 6.83 0.21 -22.84
C SER A 153 7.32 1.42 -23.64
N ILE A 154 8.08 2.32 -23.01
CA ILE A 154 8.70 3.46 -23.67
C ILE A 154 10.18 3.21 -23.84
N ILE A 155 10.63 3.21 -25.09
CA ILE A 155 12.03 2.98 -25.45
C ILE A 155 12.88 4.08 -24.78
N PHE A 156 13.96 3.68 -24.11
CA PHE A 156 14.91 4.53 -23.37
C PHE A 156 14.38 5.25 -22.12
N MET A 157 13.15 5.00 -21.69
CA MET A 157 12.62 5.55 -20.44
C MET A 157 12.06 4.42 -19.55
N PRO A 158 12.93 3.67 -18.86
CA PRO A 158 12.50 2.65 -17.92
C PRO A 158 11.70 3.31 -16.79
N ARG A 159 10.49 2.82 -16.55
CA ARG A 159 9.64 3.26 -15.45
C ARG A 159 9.37 2.09 -14.52
N GLN A 160 8.90 2.39 -13.32
CA GLN A 160 8.45 1.37 -12.40
C GLN A 160 6.92 1.40 -12.33
N GLU A 161 6.27 0.44 -13.02
CA GLU A 161 4.83 0.23 -12.95
C GLU A 161 4.42 -0.24 -11.56
N VAL A 162 3.26 0.23 -11.12
CA VAL A 162 2.64 -0.10 -9.84
C VAL A 162 1.39 -0.93 -10.11
N LEU A 163 1.34 -2.11 -9.50
CA LEU A 163 0.27 -3.08 -9.64
C LEU A 163 -0.34 -3.42 -8.28
N CYS A 164 -1.62 -3.76 -8.26
CA CYS A 164 -2.21 -4.43 -7.09
C CYS A 164 -1.56 -5.80 -6.91
N ALA A 165 -1.10 -6.11 -5.69
CA ALA A 165 -0.45 -7.40 -5.41
C ALA A 165 -1.43 -8.58 -5.45
N ALA A 166 -2.73 -8.34 -5.20
CA ALA A 166 -3.75 -9.38 -5.13
C ALA A 166 -4.35 -9.77 -6.49
N CYS A 167 -4.59 -8.80 -7.38
CA CYS A 167 -5.32 -9.05 -8.64
C CYS A 167 -4.60 -8.58 -9.92
N ASP A 168 -3.36 -8.10 -9.79
CA ASP A 168 -2.53 -7.61 -10.90
C ASP A 168 -3.11 -6.44 -11.68
N ALA A 169 -4.12 -5.76 -11.14
CA ALA A 169 -4.66 -4.53 -11.72
C ALA A 169 -3.58 -3.44 -11.80
N HIS A 170 -3.45 -2.82 -12.97
CA HIS A 170 -2.61 -1.65 -13.18
C HIS A 170 -3.14 -0.46 -12.37
N LEU A 171 -2.24 0.15 -11.59
CA LEU A 171 -2.55 1.31 -10.75
C LEU A 171 -1.92 2.58 -11.32
N GLY A 172 -0.66 2.50 -11.75
CA GLY A 172 0.09 3.66 -12.27
C GLY A 172 1.59 3.41 -12.22
N HIS A 173 2.35 4.42 -11.79
CA HIS A 173 3.82 4.35 -11.70
C HIS A 173 4.35 4.95 -10.41
N VAL A 174 5.53 4.50 -9.98
CA VAL A 174 6.26 5.04 -8.83
C VAL A 174 7.54 5.74 -9.29
N PHE A 175 7.82 6.87 -8.66
CA PHE A 175 8.97 7.74 -8.93
C PHE A 175 9.73 8.06 -7.63
N ASP A 176 10.98 8.48 -7.77
CA ASP A 176 11.90 8.76 -6.65
C ASP A 176 12.00 10.26 -6.30
N ASP A 177 10.96 11.02 -6.65
CA ASP A 177 10.82 12.46 -6.46
C ASP A 177 9.70 12.83 -5.47
N GLY A 178 9.41 11.92 -4.53
CA GLY A 178 8.39 12.13 -3.50
C GLY A 178 8.89 12.88 -2.27
N PRO A 179 7.96 13.27 -1.38
CA PRO A 179 8.31 13.92 -0.12
C PRO A 179 8.93 12.91 0.89
N PRO A 180 9.58 13.39 1.96
CA PRO A 180 9.89 12.58 3.13
C PRO A 180 8.60 11.94 3.71
N PRO A 181 8.69 10.78 4.37
CA PRO A 181 9.90 10.06 4.77
C PRO A 181 10.47 9.10 3.72
N THR A 182 9.66 8.66 2.75
CA THR A 182 10.06 7.61 1.80
C THR A 182 10.84 8.13 0.60
N GLY A 183 10.65 9.40 0.23
CA GLY A 183 11.17 9.96 -1.02
C GLY A 183 10.50 9.37 -2.27
N LYS A 184 9.44 8.57 -2.11
CA LYS A 184 8.72 7.92 -3.22
C LYS A 184 7.45 8.67 -3.53
N ARG A 185 7.08 8.72 -4.82
CA ARG A 185 5.80 9.23 -5.29
C ARG A 185 5.10 8.16 -6.10
N TYR A 186 4.06 7.58 -5.52
CA TYR A 186 3.13 6.68 -6.18
C TYR A 186 2.08 7.52 -6.89
N CYS A 187 2.22 7.65 -8.21
CA CYS A 187 1.31 8.40 -9.08
C CYS A 187 0.29 7.42 -9.66
N ILE A 188 -0.95 7.48 -9.16
CA ILE A 188 -1.95 6.44 -9.38
C ILE A 188 -3.13 7.00 -10.18
N ASN A 189 -3.74 6.19 -11.03
CA ASN A 189 -4.99 6.55 -11.70
C ASN A 189 -6.15 6.51 -10.71
N SER A 190 -6.98 7.55 -10.71
CA SER A 190 -8.20 7.60 -9.89
C SER A 190 -9.16 6.46 -10.24
N ALA A 191 -9.30 6.15 -11.54
CA ALA A 191 -10.12 5.04 -12.02
C ALA A 191 -9.65 3.65 -11.57
N SER A 192 -8.43 3.51 -11.03
CA SER A 192 -7.98 2.24 -10.42
C SER A 192 -8.35 2.12 -8.93
N LEU A 193 -8.91 3.18 -8.35
CA LEU A 193 -9.17 3.31 -6.93
C LEU A 193 -10.67 3.45 -6.64
N LYS A 194 -11.05 3.11 -5.41
CA LYS A 194 -12.35 3.40 -4.82
C LYS A 194 -12.16 3.90 -3.40
N LEU A 195 -12.57 5.13 -3.13
CA LEU A 195 -12.48 5.68 -1.78
C LEU A 195 -13.55 5.08 -0.87
N LYS A 196 -13.15 4.61 0.31
CA LYS A 196 -14.03 4.32 1.45
C LYS A 196 -13.79 5.40 2.51
N PRO A 197 -14.70 6.38 2.64
CA PRO A 197 -14.58 7.42 3.66
C PRO A 197 -14.59 6.85 5.08
N LYS A 198 -13.94 7.55 6.01
CA LYS A 198 -13.89 7.20 7.43
C LYS A 198 -15.08 7.79 8.22
#